data_AF-A0A9W6LPT4-F1
#
_entry.id   AF-A0A9W6LPT4-F1
#
_cell.length_a   1.000
_cell.length_b   1.000
_cell.length_c   1.000
_cell.angle_alpha   90.00
_cell.angle_beta   90.00
_cell.angle_gamma   90.00
#
_symmetry.space_group_name_H-M   'P 1'
#
loop_
_entity.id
_entity.type
_entity.pdbx_description
1 polymer ?
#
loop_
_entity_poly.entity_id
_entity_poly.type
_entity_poly.pdbx_seq_one_letter_code
_entity_poly.pdbx_strand_id
1 'polypeptide(L)'
;MKETLKLDFKEMKSLVINKVDEEIVVIYIRREDNKHAMQVLVNGVVSKTPIKTILIEYVEYNKLDVNIEKGRTTYQIFDDIYKIRYKK
;
A
#
# COMPACT_ATOMS: atom_id res chain seq x y z
N MET A 1 -22.48 20.51 17.10
CA MET A 1 -21.54 20.85 16.01
C MET A 1 -21.27 19.60 15.20
N LYS A 2 -21.41 19.62 13.88
CA LYS A 2 -20.87 18.54 13.03
C LYS A 2 -19.37 18.78 12.92
N GLU A 3 -18.56 17.95 13.58
CA GLU A 3 -17.12 17.93 13.36
C GLU A 3 -16.86 17.60 11.90
N THR A 4 -16.43 18.61 11.15
CA THR A 4 -15.93 18.38 9.80
C THR A 4 -14.55 17.77 9.98
N LEU A 5 -14.44 16.45 9.78
CA LEU A 5 -13.18 15.74 9.86
C LEU A 5 -12.29 16.25 8.73
N LYS A 6 -11.49 17.28 9.02
CA LYS A 6 -10.55 17.85 8.07
C LYS A 6 -9.41 16.84 7.90
N LEU A 7 -9.43 16.12 6.80
CA LEU A 7 -8.42 15.13 6.45
C LEU A 7 -7.24 15.86 5.79
N ASP A 8 -6.37 16.45 6.60
CA ASP A 8 -5.12 17.05 6.11
C ASP A 8 -4.10 15.92 5.87
N PHE A 9 -3.91 15.56 4.60
CA PHE A 9 -2.98 14.52 4.15
C PHE A 9 -1.65 15.14 3.71
N LYS A 10 -0.53 14.68 4.29
CA LYS A 10 0.80 15.18 3.94
C LYS A 10 1.33 14.51 2.66
N GLU A 11 1.04 13.23 2.48
CA GLU A 11 1.47 12.45 1.32
C GLU A 11 0.54 11.26 1.10
N MET A 12 0.09 11.06 -0.14
CA MET A 12 -0.69 9.90 -0.57
C MET A 12 0.07 9.18 -1.68
N LYS A 13 0.29 7.88 -1.52
CA LYS A 13 0.91 7.01 -2.53
C LYS A 13 -0.03 5.86 -2.86
N SER A 14 -0.04 5.42 -4.11
CA SER A 14 -0.76 4.23 -4.56
C SER A 14 0.15 3.28 -5.33
N LEU A 15 -0.07 1.99 -5.10
CA LEU A 15 0.54 0.91 -5.88
C LEU A 15 -0.59 0.14 -6.57
N VAL A 16 -0.59 0.15 -7.89
CA VAL A 16 -1.55 -0.60 -8.71
C VAL A 16 -0.91 -1.94 -9.10
N ILE A 17 -1.59 -3.03 -8.76
CA ILE A 17 -1.21 -4.41 -9.00
C ILE A 17 -2.30 -5.04 -9.86
N ASN A 18 -1.95 -5.41 -11.10
CA ASN A 18 -2.88 -6.10 -11.99
C ASN A 18 -2.63 -7.61 -11.90
N LYS A 19 -3.64 -8.36 -11.48
CA LYS A 19 -3.71 -9.82 -11.59
C LYS A 19 -4.72 -10.17 -12.69
N VAL A 20 -4.75 -11.44 -13.11
CA VAL A 20 -5.76 -11.91 -14.07
C VAL A 20 -7.15 -11.63 -13.48
N ASP A 21 -7.97 -10.88 -14.22
CA ASP A 21 -9.34 -10.45 -13.85
C ASP A 21 -9.48 -9.57 -12.59
N GLU A 22 -8.37 -9.09 -12.02
CA GLU A 22 -8.38 -8.27 -10.81
C GLU A 22 -7.43 -7.08 -10.89
N GLU A 23 -7.95 -5.88 -10.65
CA GLU A 23 -7.14 -4.70 -10.32
C GLU A 23 -7.10 -4.53 -8.79
N ILE A 24 -5.91 -4.65 -8.22
CA ILE A 24 -5.67 -4.45 -6.79
C ILE A 24 -4.92 -3.14 -6.60
N VAL A 25 -5.51 -2.20 -5.86
CA VAL A 25 -4.88 -0.93 -5.51
C VAL A 25 -4.56 -0.91 -4.03
N VAL A 26 -3.28 -0.85 -3.69
CA VAL A 26 -2.80 -0.61 -2.33
C VAL A 26 -2.58 0.88 -2.16
N ILE A 27 -3.36 1.49 -1.27
CA ILE A 27 -3.30 2.93 -0.96
C ILE A 27 -2.56 3.09 0.36
N TYR A 28 -1.56 3.97 0.37
CA TYR A 28 -0.84 4.41 1.55
C TYR A 28 -1.07 5.91 1.77
N ILE A 29 -1.36 6.25 3.03
CA ILE A 29 -1.62 7.63 3.45
C ILE A 29 -0.73 7.94 4.64
N ARG A 30 0.07 9.00 4.51
CA ARG A 30 0.80 9.61 5.63
C ARG A 30 0.03 10.82 6.15
N ARG A 31 -0.33 10.76 7.44
CA ARG A 31 -0.97 11.84 8.17
C ARG A 31 0.08 12.80 8.74
N GLU A 32 -0.33 14.02 9.05
CA GLU A 32 0.55 15.04 9.64
C GLU A 32 1.13 14.62 10.99
N ASP A 33 0.37 13.84 11.77
CA ASP A 33 0.77 13.30 13.08
C ASP A 33 1.76 12.13 12.99
N ASN A 34 2.41 11.94 11.83
CA ASN A 34 3.26 10.80 11.48
C ASN A 34 2.58 9.43 11.60
N LYS A 35 1.24 9.37 11.71
CA LYS A 35 0.53 8.09 11.60
C LYS A 35 0.38 7.69 10.14
N HIS A 36 0.34 6.39 9.94
CA HIS A 36 0.20 5.76 8.64
C HIS A 36 -1.13 5.03 8.58
N ALA A 37 -1.84 5.17 7.46
CA ALA A 37 -3.00 4.35 7.14
C ALA A 37 -2.75 3.66 5.80
N MET A 38 -3.22 2.41 5.69
CA MET A 38 -3.17 1.66 4.44
C MET A 38 -4.53 1.02 4.19
N GLN A 39 -4.95 1.00 2.93
CA GLN A 39 -6.20 0.39 2.48
C GLN A 39 -5.95 -0.36 1.17
N VAL A 40 -6.65 -1.48 1.00
CA VAL A 40 -6.69 -2.21 -0.27
C VAL A 40 -8.05 -2.04 -0.92
N LEU A 41 -8.03 -1.76 -2.22
CA LEU A 41 -9.19 -1.88 -3.10
C LEU A 41 -8.95 -3.07 -4.04
N VAL A 42 -9.94 -3.94 -4.21
CA VAL A 42 -9.96 -4.97 -5.25
C VAL A 42 -11.12 -4.65 -6.17
N ASN A 43 -10.84 -4.41 -7.46
CA ASN A 43 -11.80 -3.96 -8.45
C ASN A 43 -12.61 -2.74 -7.97
N GLY A 44 -11.93 -1.79 -7.32
CA GLY A 44 -12.53 -0.55 -6.78
C GLY A 44 -13.27 -0.70 -5.45
N VAL A 45 -13.41 -1.91 -4.90
CA VAL A 45 -14.13 -2.18 -3.65
C VAL A 45 -13.16 -2.35 -2.49
N VAL A 46 -13.46 -1.70 -1.35
CA VAL A 46 -12.71 -1.85 -0.10
C VAL A 46 -12.64 -3.32 0.30
N SER A 47 -11.42 -3.86 0.32
CA SER A 47 -11.17 -5.25 0.69
C SER A 47 -10.53 -5.34 2.08
N LYS A 48 -10.84 -6.44 2.78
CA LYS A 48 -10.20 -6.84 4.03
C LYS A 48 -9.01 -7.78 3.82
N THR A 49 -8.65 -8.06 2.56
CA THR A 49 -7.50 -8.91 2.24
C THR A 49 -6.24 -8.39 2.96
N PRO A 50 -5.47 -9.27 3.63
CA PRO A 50 -4.27 -8.84 4.33
C PRO A 50 -3.27 -8.17 3.39
N ILE A 51 -3.00 -6.89 3.64
CA ILE A 51 -2.13 -6.05 2.79
C ILE A 51 -0.73 -6.65 2.68
N LYS A 52 -0.17 -7.15 3.80
CA LYS A 52 1.16 -7.75 3.82
C LYS A 52 1.25 -8.96 2.88
N THR A 53 0.22 -9.79 2.84
CA THR A 53 0.15 -10.95 1.92
C THR A 53 0.15 -10.49 0.47
N ILE A 54 -0.69 -9.50 0.12
CA ILE A 54 -0.73 -8.94 -1.25
C ILE A 54 0.64 -8.44 -1.70
N LEU A 55 1.34 -7.69 -0.83
CA LEU A 55 2.64 -7.13 -1.16
C LEU A 55 3.73 -8.22 -1.32
N ILE A 56 3.70 -9.26 -0.48
CA ILE A 56 4.62 -10.40 -0.59
C ILE A 56 4.39 -11.14 -1.91
N GLU A 57 3.15 -11.51 -2.21
CA GLU A 57 2.79 -12.18 -3.46
C GLU A 57 3.22 -11.34 -4.68
N TYR A 58 3.06 -10.02 -4.60
CA TYR A 58 3.49 -9.13 -5.65
C TYR A 58 5.01 -9.11 -5.86
N VAL A 59 5.79 -9.07 -4.76
CA VAL A 59 7.26 -9.16 -4.80
C VAL A 59 7.70 -10.48 -5.42
N GLU A 60 7.14 -11.59 -4.96
CA GLU A 60 7.47 -12.94 -5.42
C GLU A 60 7.15 -13.13 -6.90
N TYR A 61 5.95 -12.71 -7.32
CA TYR A 61 5.49 -12.83 -8.71
C TYR A 61 6.39 -12.04 -9.69
N ASN A 62 6.77 -10.81 -9.32
CA ASN A 62 7.62 -9.95 -10.16
C ASN A 62 9.12 -10.16 -9.93
N LYS A 63 9.51 -11.05 -9.01
CA LYS A 63 10.91 -11.28 -8.59
C LYS A 63 11.62 -9.98 -8.21
N LEU A 64 10.96 -9.12 -7.43
CA LEU A 64 11.52 -7.85 -6.99
C LEU A 64 12.60 -8.08 -5.92
N ASP A 65 13.66 -7.29 -5.97
CA ASP A 65 14.70 -7.27 -4.95
C ASP A 65 14.23 -6.47 -3.72
N VAL A 66 13.32 -7.06 -2.95
CA VAL A 66 12.78 -6.49 -1.72
C VAL A 66 13.01 -7.48 -0.58
N ASN A 67 13.75 -7.06 0.44
CA ASN A 67 13.99 -7.89 1.62
C ASN A 67 12.71 -7.99 2.48
N ILE A 68 12.19 -9.21 2.70
CA ILE A 68 10.98 -9.48 3.50
C ILE A 68 11.31 -10.23 4.80
N GLU A 69 12.23 -9.67 5.60
CA GLU A 69 12.58 -10.22 6.92
C GLU A 69 11.43 -10.20 7.94
N LYS A 70 11.48 -11.15 8.90
CA LYS A 70 10.58 -11.20 10.06
C LYS A 70 10.82 -9.98 10.95
N GLY A 71 9.95 -8.98 10.81
CA GLY A 71 10.02 -7.71 11.57
C GLY A 71 9.64 -6.50 10.73
N ARG A 72 9.67 -6.62 9.39
CA ARG A 72 9.27 -5.52 8.51
C ARG A 72 7.77 -5.27 8.55
N THR A 73 7.43 -4.00 8.69
CA THR A 73 6.05 -3.50 8.65
C THR A 73 5.54 -3.45 7.21
N THR A 74 4.22 -3.48 7.04
CA THR A 74 3.56 -3.39 5.73
C THR A 74 3.97 -2.14 4.96
N TYR A 75 4.13 -1.01 5.65
CA TYR A 75 4.57 0.25 5.05
C TYR A 75 6.00 0.17 4.50
N GLN A 76 6.94 -0.44 5.23
CA GLN A 76 8.33 -0.56 4.78
C GLN A 76 8.42 -1.40 3.51
N ILE A 77 7.66 -2.50 3.43
CA ILE A 77 7.58 -3.34 2.23
C ILE A 77 6.98 -2.53 1.07
N PHE A 78 5.87 -1.81 1.33
CA PHE A 78 5.23 -0.96 0.32
C PHE A 78 6.17 0.12 -0.22
N ASP A 79 6.92 0.81 0.64
CA ASP A 79 7.80 1.93 0.24
C ASP A 79 8.94 1.44 -0.65
N ASP A 80 9.53 0.27 -0.37
CA ASP A 80 10.56 -0.33 -1.23
C ASP A 80 10.00 -0.72 -2.60
N ILE A 81 8.83 -1.38 -2.63
CA ILE A 81 8.16 -1.72 -3.90
C ILE A 81 7.86 -0.44 -4.71
N TYR A 82 7.36 0.60 -4.03
CA TYR A 82 7.02 1.87 -4.66
C TYR A 82 8.26 2.55 -5.25
N LYS A 83 9.37 2.59 -4.52
CA LYS A 83 10.66 3.13 -5.01
C LYS A 83 11.16 2.38 -6.23
N ILE A 84 11.15 1.04 -6.20
CA ILE A 84 11.57 0.19 -7.32
C ILE A 84 10.70 0.46 -8.55
N ARG A 85 9.37 0.44 -8.39
CA ARG A 85 8.43 0.56 -9.52
C ARG A 85 8.45 1.94 -10.17
N TYR A 86 8.62 3.00 -9.37
CA TYR A 86 8.56 4.38 -9.85
C TYR A 86 9.91 5.08 -9.96
N LYS A 87 11.03 4.36 -9.74
CA LYS A 87 12.42 4.88 -9.78
C LYS A 87 12.63 6.12 -8.89
N LYS A 88 12.15 6.05 -7.65
CA LYS A 88 12.25 7.13 -6.65
C LYS A 88 13.15 6.75 -5.49
#